data_AF-A0A5J4XVG0-F1
#
_entry.id   AF-A0A5J4XVG0-F1
#
_cell.length_a   1.000
_cell.length_b   1.000
_cell.length_c   1.000
_cell.angle_alpha   90.00
_cell.angle_beta   90.00
_cell.angle_gamma   90.00
#
_symmetry.space_group_name_H-M   'P 1'
#
loop_
_entity.id
_entity.type
_entity.pdbx_description
1 polymer ?
#
loop_
_entity_poly.entity_id
_entity_poly.type
_entity_poly.pdbx_seq_one_letter_code
_entity_poly.pdbx_strand_id
1 'polypeptide(L)'
;MANCTDDRHQHLEDLVAASLLVSVAEEERQKGTAKKKSTGRKKEDWHGLSLEEKNEIVSTEIEIYQTAIEKAFGILKAQEAGERECMEVATMLSEVDRRIAETKKDMYEFKRDVIVGAENARTGKTMAEKMIKIMEERLKEKAAVTDKLHSKNHALKVQVRKVEQQLHQKEDMGEVLHVVDFDQLKIENQQYLDRIEERNTELLRLKATTGKAVQVLADHKASLATLQAQKKVLDKETAERKEQLARFENDWTKANTDKTAAKKTLQRLQAEQQDT
;
A
#
# COMPACT_ATOMS: atom_id res chain seq x y z
N MET A 1 35.69 3.06 -26.13
CA MET A 1 34.91 1.94 -26.68
C MET A 1 33.86 1.48 -25.65
N ALA A 2 33.02 2.40 -25.15
CA ALA A 2 32.06 2.11 -24.07
C ALA A 2 30.59 2.25 -24.48
N ASN A 3 30.30 2.68 -25.72
CA ASN A 3 28.93 2.91 -26.22
C ASN A 3 28.40 1.79 -27.12
N CYS A 4 29.10 0.68 -27.31
CA CYS A 4 28.71 -0.37 -28.27
C CYS A 4 28.04 -1.59 -27.61
N THR A 5 28.15 -1.73 -26.29
CA THR A 5 27.51 -2.81 -25.51
C THR A 5 26.10 -2.45 -25.06
N ASP A 6 25.83 -1.18 -24.74
CA ASP A 6 24.50 -0.71 -24.34
C ASP A 6 23.50 -0.75 -25.51
N ASP A 7 23.92 -0.29 -26.70
CA ASP A 7 23.10 -0.35 -27.92
C ASP A 7 22.76 -1.78 -28.34
N ARG A 8 23.64 -2.76 -28.04
CA ARG A 8 23.36 -4.18 -28.32
C ARG A 8 22.36 -4.76 -27.33
N HIS A 9 22.40 -4.35 -26.06
CA HIS A 9 21.43 -4.80 -25.06
C HIS A 9 20.04 -4.25 -25.37
N GLN A 10 19.94 -2.96 -25.71
CA GLN A 10 18.69 -2.32 -26.09
C GLN A 10 18.11 -2.92 -27.40
N HIS A 11 18.97 -3.19 -28.38
CA HIS A 11 18.54 -3.81 -29.64
C HIS A 11 18.10 -5.28 -29.45
N LEU A 12 18.65 -6.00 -28.48
CA LEU A 12 18.22 -7.36 -28.13
C LEU A 12 16.87 -7.33 -27.38
N GLU A 13 16.67 -6.38 -26.47
CA GLU A 13 15.38 -6.16 -25.81
C GLU A 13 14.27 -5.80 -26.82
N ASP A 14 14.58 -4.94 -27.78
CA ASP A 14 13.65 -4.57 -28.86
C ASP A 14 13.34 -5.76 -29.80
N LEU A 15 14.32 -6.65 -30.06
CA LEU A 15 14.11 -7.88 -30.83
C LEU A 15 13.22 -8.87 -30.07
N VAL A 16 13.39 -8.97 -28.75
CA VAL A 16 12.58 -9.83 -27.88
C VAL A 16 11.14 -9.32 -27.81
N ALA A 17 10.94 -8.01 -27.67
CA ALA A 17 9.62 -7.39 -27.71
C ALA A 17 8.93 -7.59 -29.07
N ALA A 18 9.67 -7.45 -30.17
CA ALA A 18 9.15 -7.71 -31.52
C ALA A 18 8.80 -9.19 -31.74
N SER A 19 9.62 -10.13 -31.25
CA SER A 19 9.34 -11.56 -31.36
C SER A 19 8.12 -11.98 -30.54
N LEU A 20 7.96 -11.45 -29.32
CA LEU A 20 6.77 -11.71 -28.50
C LEU A 20 5.48 -11.17 -29.16
N LEU A 21 5.53 -9.98 -29.75
CA LEU A 21 4.39 -9.39 -30.44
C LEU A 21 3.99 -10.18 -31.70
N VAL A 22 4.96 -10.74 -32.42
CA VAL A 22 4.69 -11.60 -33.60
C VAL A 22 4.08 -12.93 -33.16
N SER A 23 4.58 -13.56 -32.10
CA SER A 23 4.03 -14.82 -31.59
C SER A 23 2.59 -14.67 -31.08
N VAL A 24 2.30 -13.56 -30.37
CA VAL A 24 0.93 -13.25 -29.89
C VAL A 24 -0.01 -12.92 -31.05
N ALA A 25 0.46 -12.22 -32.09
CA ALA A 25 -0.34 -11.89 -33.27
C ALA A 25 -0.63 -13.10 -34.18
N GLU A 26 0.23 -14.13 -34.17
CA GLU A 26 0.01 -15.37 -34.94
C GLU A 26 -1.00 -16.32 -34.29
N GLU A 27 -1.11 -16.33 -32.95
CA GLU A 27 -2.13 -17.10 -32.21
C GLU A 27 -3.55 -16.52 -32.39
N GLU A 28 -3.69 -15.20 -32.46
CA GLU A 28 -4.97 -14.52 -32.73
C GLU A 28 -5.49 -14.77 -34.16
N ARG A 29 -4.59 -15.00 -35.14
CA ARG A 29 -4.98 -15.23 -36.55
C ARG A 29 -5.57 -16.62 -36.81
N GLN A 30 -5.31 -17.62 -35.97
CA GLN A 30 -5.80 -18.99 -36.19
C GLN A 30 -7.25 -19.21 -35.72
N LYS A 31 -7.85 -18.30 -34.95
CA LYS A 31 -9.26 -18.38 -34.50
C LYS A 31 -10.27 -17.72 -35.46
N GLY A 32 -9.82 -17.18 -36.60
CA GLY A 32 -10.61 -16.24 -37.40
C GLY A 32 -10.97 -16.65 -38.83
N THR A 33 -11.26 -17.91 -39.16
CA THR A 33 -11.83 -18.23 -40.49
C THR A 33 -12.82 -19.39 -40.50
N ALA A 34 -14.12 -19.10 -40.30
CA ALA A 34 -15.19 -20.00 -40.73
C ALA A 34 -16.39 -19.19 -41.27
N LYS A 35 -16.51 -19.14 -42.60
CA LYS A 35 -17.68 -18.63 -43.33
C LYS A 35 -18.78 -19.72 -43.31
N LYS A 36 -20.01 -19.38 -42.90
CA LYS A 36 -21.23 -20.09 -43.33
C LYS A 36 -22.43 -19.14 -43.45
N LYS A 37 -23.04 -19.14 -44.64
CA LYS A 37 -24.37 -18.59 -44.93
C LYS A 37 -25.44 -19.53 -44.37
N SER A 38 -26.48 -19.00 -43.71
CA SER A 38 -27.90 -19.15 -44.10
C SER A 38 -28.87 -18.79 -42.96
N THR A 39 -29.79 -17.87 -43.27
CA THR A 39 -31.22 -17.86 -42.90
C THR A 39 -31.67 -18.20 -41.48
N GLY A 40 -32.40 -17.27 -40.86
CA GLY A 40 -33.36 -17.57 -39.79
C GLY A 40 -33.10 -16.79 -38.51
N ARG A 41 -33.72 -15.63 -38.40
CA ARG A 41 -33.71 -14.79 -37.20
C ARG A 41 -34.53 -15.47 -36.09
N LYS A 42 -33.89 -16.31 -35.27
CA LYS A 42 -34.33 -16.61 -33.90
C LYS A 42 -33.48 -15.75 -32.96
N LYS A 43 -34.12 -15.02 -32.05
CA LYS A 43 -33.41 -14.41 -30.92
C LYS A 43 -32.89 -15.56 -30.09
N GLU A 44 -31.60 -15.87 -30.22
CA GLU A 44 -30.89 -16.74 -29.29
C GLU A 44 -30.83 -15.98 -27.97
N ASP A 45 -31.56 -16.47 -26.97
CA ASP A 45 -31.30 -16.12 -25.58
C ASP A 45 -29.88 -16.59 -25.28
N TRP A 46 -28.95 -15.65 -25.23
CA TRP A 46 -27.62 -15.88 -24.68
C TRP A 46 -27.79 -16.24 -23.21
N HIS A 47 -27.82 -17.54 -22.93
CA HIS A 47 -27.68 -18.04 -21.57
C HIS A 47 -26.24 -17.70 -21.18
N GLY A 48 -26.08 -16.68 -20.33
CA GLY A 48 -24.76 -16.34 -19.81
C GLY A 48 -24.16 -17.56 -19.12
N LEU A 49 -22.86 -17.79 -19.34
CA LEU A 49 -22.14 -18.92 -18.75
C LEU A 49 -22.48 -19.08 -17.26
N SER A 50 -22.70 -20.33 -16.88
CA SER A 50 -22.85 -20.76 -15.50
C SER A 50 -21.66 -20.28 -14.67
N LEU A 51 -21.88 -20.06 -13.38
CA LEU A 51 -20.79 -19.73 -12.46
C LEU A 51 -19.70 -20.83 -12.47
N GLU A 52 -20.11 -22.08 -12.64
CA GLU A 52 -19.21 -23.23 -12.73
C GLU A 52 -18.34 -23.15 -14.00
N GLU A 53 -18.95 -22.89 -15.15
CA GLU A 53 -18.25 -22.75 -16.43
C GLU A 53 -17.30 -21.55 -16.43
N LYS A 54 -17.68 -20.45 -15.77
CA LYS A 54 -16.79 -19.29 -15.59
C LYS A 54 -15.59 -19.63 -14.70
N ASN A 55 -15.81 -20.36 -13.61
CA ASN A 55 -14.73 -20.80 -12.71
C ASN A 55 -13.78 -21.78 -13.40
N GLU A 56 -14.30 -22.69 -14.22
CA GLU A 56 -13.49 -23.64 -15.00
C GLU A 56 -12.63 -22.88 -16.03
N ILE A 57 -13.23 -21.94 -16.78
CA ILE A 57 -12.47 -21.10 -17.72
C ILE A 57 -11.37 -20.32 -16.98
N VAL A 58 -11.70 -19.68 -15.86
CA VAL A 58 -10.70 -18.95 -15.06
C VAL A 58 -9.60 -19.88 -14.54
N SER A 59 -9.94 -21.08 -14.11
CA SER A 59 -8.96 -22.06 -13.60
C SER A 59 -8.02 -22.53 -14.71
N THR A 60 -8.56 -22.88 -15.89
CA THR A 60 -7.75 -23.27 -17.05
C THR A 60 -6.85 -22.14 -17.53
N GLU A 61 -7.35 -20.90 -17.55
CA GLU A 61 -6.57 -19.73 -17.92
C GLU A 61 -5.45 -19.46 -16.90
N ILE A 62 -5.72 -19.63 -15.61
CA ILE A 62 -4.71 -19.57 -14.55
C ILE A 62 -3.64 -20.65 -14.76
N GLU A 63 -4.01 -21.89 -15.06
CA GLU A 63 -3.06 -22.98 -15.33
C GLU A 63 -2.18 -22.69 -16.56
N ILE A 64 -2.77 -22.11 -17.61
CA ILE A 64 -2.03 -21.66 -18.80
C ILE A 64 -1.02 -20.58 -18.42
N TYR A 65 -1.42 -19.56 -17.67
CA TYR A 65 -0.50 -18.52 -17.22
C TYR A 65 0.59 -19.05 -16.29
N GLN A 66 0.26 -19.96 -15.37
CA GLN A 66 1.23 -20.61 -14.49
C GLN A 66 2.27 -21.39 -15.31
N THR A 67 1.81 -22.20 -16.26
CA THR A 67 2.69 -22.97 -17.16
C THR A 67 3.57 -22.05 -18.02
N ALA A 68 3.02 -20.93 -18.49
CA ALA A 68 3.78 -19.93 -19.26
C ALA A 68 4.86 -19.25 -18.40
N ILE A 69 4.54 -18.89 -17.15
CA ILE A 69 5.48 -18.31 -16.19
C ILE A 69 6.59 -19.30 -15.87
N GLU A 70 6.27 -20.57 -15.61
CA GLU A 70 7.28 -21.60 -15.32
C GLU A 70 8.24 -21.82 -16.49
N LYS A 71 7.72 -21.86 -17.73
CA LYS A 71 8.55 -21.93 -18.94
C LYS A 71 9.44 -20.71 -19.10
N ALA A 72 8.90 -19.50 -18.93
CA ALA A 72 9.68 -18.26 -19.00
C ALA A 72 10.79 -18.24 -17.95
N PHE A 73 10.49 -18.65 -16.72
CA PHE A 73 11.46 -18.78 -15.64
C PHE A 73 12.55 -19.82 -15.94
N GLY A 74 12.18 -20.95 -16.55
CA GLY A 74 13.12 -21.97 -17.01
C GLY A 74 14.08 -21.45 -18.09
N ILE A 75 13.56 -20.70 -19.06
CA ILE A 75 14.38 -20.06 -20.12
C ILE A 75 15.37 -19.07 -19.50
N LEU A 76 14.90 -18.20 -18.59
CA LEU A 76 15.74 -17.21 -17.93
C LEU A 76 16.89 -17.87 -17.16
N LYS A 77 16.61 -18.94 -16.39
CA LYS A 77 17.65 -19.70 -15.70
C LYS A 77 18.66 -20.33 -16.64
N ALA A 78 18.22 -20.91 -17.75
CA ALA A 78 19.11 -21.50 -18.75
C ALA A 78 20.00 -20.43 -19.40
N GLN A 79 19.46 -19.25 -19.66
CA GLN A 79 20.21 -18.13 -20.20
C GLN A 79 21.27 -17.63 -19.20
N GLU A 80 20.91 -17.42 -17.93
CA GLU A 80 21.87 -17.02 -16.90
C GLU A 80 23.00 -18.04 -16.71
N ALA A 81 22.69 -19.34 -16.81
CA ALA A 81 23.70 -20.39 -16.75
C ALA A 81 24.66 -20.30 -17.95
N GLY A 82 24.11 -20.16 -19.17
CA GLY A 82 24.91 -20.00 -20.38
C GLY A 82 25.77 -18.73 -20.37
N GLU A 83 25.27 -17.62 -19.84
CA GLU A 83 26.02 -16.37 -19.70
C GLU A 83 27.18 -16.51 -18.71
N ARG A 84 26.97 -17.19 -17.57
CA ARG A 84 28.05 -17.49 -16.62
C ARG A 84 29.15 -18.33 -17.26
N GLU A 85 28.79 -19.39 -17.98
CA GLU A 85 29.75 -20.24 -18.69
C GLU A 85 30.52 -19.46 -19.76
N CYS A 86 29.83 -18.62 -20.55
CA CYS A 86 30.47 -17.73 -21.53
C CYS A 86 31.46 -16.78 -20.87
N MET A 87 31.10 -16.19 -19.73
CA MET A 87 31.96 -15.27 -18.99
C MET A 87 33.19 -15.97 -18.40
N GLU A 88 33.03 -17.20 -17.91
CA GLU A 88 34.14 -18.02 -17.42
C GLU A 88 35.13 -18.34 -18.56
N VAL A 89 34.62 -18.80 -19.71
CA VAL A 89 35.45 -19.07 -20.89
C VAL A 89 36.16 -17.82 -21.38
N ALA A 90 35.47 -16.67 -21.44
CA ALA A 90 36.06 -15.39 -21.83
C ALA A 90 37.19 -14.96 -20.88
N THR A 91 37.01 -15.18 -19.57
CA THR A 91 38.03 -14.91 -18.55
C THR A 91 39.24 -15.81 -18.74
N MET A 92 39.03 -17.11 -18.97
CA MET A 92 40.11 -18.07 -19.23
C MET A 92 40.88 -17.72 -20.51
N LEU A 93 40.20 -17.38 -21.60
CA LEU A 93 40.85 -16.95 -22.84
C LEU A 93 41.73 -15.73 -22.62
N SER A 94 41.20 -14.71 -21.93
CA SER A 94 41.96 -13.50 -21.59
C SER A 94 43.18 -13.81 -20.74
N GLU A 95 43.09 -14.78 -19.82
CA GLU A 95 44.23 -15.22 -19.02
C GLU A 95 45.29 -15.93 -19.87
N VAL A 96 44.87 -16.82 -20.78
CA VAL A 96 45.78 -17.53 -21.70
C VAL A 96 46.50 -16.54 -22.61
N ASP A 97 45.79 -15.57 -23.20
CA ASP A 97 46.39 -14.53 -24.03
C ASP A 97 47.42 -13.70 -23.26
N ARG A 98 47.10 -13.34 -22.01
CA ARG A 98 48.05 -12.65 -21.12
C ARG A 98 49.30 -13.51 -20.86
N ARG A 99 49.13 -14.81 -20.55
CA ARG A 99 50.26 -15.73 -20.33
C ARG A 99 51.12 -15.90 -21.58
N ILE A 100 50.51 -15.97 -22.76
CA ILE A 100 51.23 -16.04 -24.04
C ILE A 100 52.07 -14.77 -24.25
N ALA A 101 51.48 -13.60 -24.02
CA ALA A 101 52.18 -12.32 -24.14
C ALA A 101 53.35 -12.20 -23.14
N GLU A 102 53.14 -12.59 -21.88
CA GLU A 102 54.18 -12.62 -20.85
C GLU A 102 55.32 -13.58 -21.22
N THR A 103 55.01 -14.79 -21.68
CA THR A 103 56.02 -15.77 -22.10
C THR A 103 56.84 -15.28 -23.28
N LYS A 104 56.18 -14.65 -24.29
CA LYS A 104 56.88 -14.05 -25.44
C LYS A 104 57.81 -12.93 -25.02
N LYS A 105 57.37 -12.08 -24.09
CA LYS A 105 58.17 -11.00 -23.52
C LYS A 105 59.38 -11.57 -22.75
N ASP A 106 59.16 -12.55 -21.88
CA ASP A 106 60.22 -13.21 -21.10
C ASP A 106 61.26 -13.87 -22.03
N MET A 107 60.82 -14.52 -23.11
CA MET A 107 61.72 -15.10 -24.13
C MET A 107 62.56 -14.02 -24.83
N TYR A 108 61.96 -12.89 -25.20
CA TYR A 108 62.68 -11.80 -25.85
C TYR A 108 63.71 -11.16 -24.91
N GLU A 109 63.32 -10.88 -23.67
CA GLU A 109 64.21 -10.32 -22.66
C GLU A 109 65.35 -11.29 -22.31
N PHE A 110 65.05 -12.60 -22.20
CA PHE A 110 66.09 -13.60 -21.99
C PHE A 110 67.11 -13.61 -23.14
N LYS A 111 66.65 -13.58 -24.38
CA LYS A 111 67.55 -13.50 -25.54
C LYS A 111 68.38 -12.21 -25.54
N ARG A 112 67.76 -11.06 -25.23
CA ARG A 112 68.44 -9.76 -25.18
C ARG A 112 69.48 -9.71 -24.06
N ASP A 113 69.09 -10.05 -22.85
CA ASP A 113 69.88 -9.78 -21.64
C ASP A 113 70.90 -10.90 -21.36
N VAL A 114 70.51 -12.16 -21.60
CA VAL A 114 71.35 -13.34 -21.29
C VAL A 114 72.15 -13.80 -22.50
N ILE A 115 71.52 -13.96 -23.67
CA ILE A 115 72.22 -14.49 -24.84
C ILE A 115 73.12 -13.44 -25.47
N VAL A 116 72.61 -12.22 -25.70
CA VAL A 116 73.38 -11.15 -26.37
C VAL A 116 74.11 -10.25 -25.37
N GLY A 117 73.44 -9.80 -24.30
CA GLY A 117 74.00 -8.83 -23.34
C GLY A 117 75.09 -9.38 -22.42
N ALA A 118 75.03 -10.68 -22.12
CA ALA A 118 76.00 -11.36 -21.26
C ALA A 118 77.07 -12.15 -22.02
N GLU A 119 77.10 -12.10 -23.36
CA GLU A 119 78.12 -12.76 -24.18
C GLU A 119 79.49 -12.06 -24.08
N ASN A 120 80.56 -12.85 -24.09
CA ASN A 120 81.91 -12.34 -24.25
C ASN A 120 82.22 -12.16 -25.74
N ALA A 121 82.41 -10.92 -26.17
CA ALA A 121 82.65 -10.56 -27.57
C ALA A 121 83.84 -11.29 -28.24
N ARG A 122 84.80 -11.81 -27.45
CA ARG A 122 85.97 -12.53 -27.97
C ARG A 122 85.77 -14.06 -28.02
N THR A 123 84.98 -14.64 -27.13
CA THR A 123 84.85 -16.10 -27.00
C THR A 123 83.47 -16.64 -27.36
N GLY A 124 82.49 -15.75 -27.55
CA GLY A 124 81.09 -16.10 -27.83
C GLY A 124 80.38 -16.88 -26.71
N LYS A 125 80.97 -16.89 -25.50
CA LYS A 125 80.44 -17.61 -24.34
C LYS A 125 79.81 -16.63 -23.37
N THR A 126 78.70 -17.02 -22.75
CA THR A 126 78.03 -16.22 -21.72
C THR A 126 78.90 -16.10 -20.47
N MET A 127 79.05 -14.88 -19.97
CA MET A 127 79.83 -14.57 -18.77
C MET A 127 79.03 -14.93 -17.52
N ALA A 128 79.57 -15.83 -16.70
CA ALA A 128 78.90 -16.34 -15.50
C ALA A 128 78.52 -15.23 -14.50
N GLU A 129 79.40 -14.26 -14.26
CA GLU A 129 79.15 -13.13 -13.34
C GLU A 129 77.96 -12.28 -13.79
N LYS A 130 77.85 -11.99 -15.10
CA LYS A 130 76.71 -11.24 -15.65
C LYS A 130 75.41 -12.04 -15.54
N MET A 131 75.47 -13.35 -15.77
CA MET A 131 74.31 -14.23 -15.62
C MET A 131 73.81 -14.25 -14.17
N ILE A 132 74.72 -14.36 -13.18
CA ILE A 132 74.36 -14.34 -11.75
C ILE A 132 73.66 -13.02 -11.41
N LYS A 133 74.22 -11.88 -11.82
CA LYS A 133 73.62 -10.57 -11.56
C LYS A 133 72.21 -10.42 -12.16
N ILE A 134 72.01 -10.84 -13.41
CA ILE A 134 70.69 -10.81 -14.07
C ILE A 134 69.68 -11.70 -13.31
N MET A 135 70.11 -12.88 -12.86
CA MET A 135 69.26 -13.79 -12.10
C MET A 135 68.90 -13.22 -10.72
N GLU A 136 69.83 -12.56 -10.03
CA GLU A 136 69.56 -11.87 -8.76
C GLU A 136 68.55 -10.72 -8.93
N GLU A 137 68.70 -9.91 -10.00
CA GLU A 137 67.76 -8.85 -10.34
C GLU A 137 66.36 -9.41 -10.65
N ARG A 138 66.28 -10.49 -11.45
CA ARG A 138 65.02 -11.21 -11.74
C ARG A 138 64.37 -11.76 -10.49
N LEU A 139 65.15 -12.34 -9.57
CA LEU A 139 64.64 -12.86 -8.30
C LEU A 139 64.05 -11.74 -7.44
N LYS A 140 64.72 -10.58 -7.38
CA LYS A 140 64.25 -9.41 -6.64
C LYS A 140 62.94 -8.85 -7.22
N GLU A 141 62.84 -8.75 -8.54
CA GLU A 141 61.60 -8.33 -9.22
C GLU A 141 60.45 -9.31 -8.95
N LYS A 142 60.70 -10.62 -9.05
CA LYS A 142 59.68 -11.65 -8.75
C LYS A 142 59.24 -11.59 -7.28
N ALA A 143 60.15 -11.37 -6.34
CA ALA A 143 59.81 -11.18 -4.92
C ALA A 143 58.86 -9.99 -4.72
N ALA A 144 59.16 -8.84 -5.32
CA ALA A 144 58.32 -7.64 -5.23
C ALA A 144 56.91 -7.86 -5.83
N VAL A 145 56.81 -8.60 -6.94
CA VAL A 145 55.51 -8.98 -7.53
C VAL A 145 54.75 -9.92 -6.61
N THR A 146 55.41 -10.91 -6.00
CA THR A 146 54.79 -11.84 -5.04
C THR A 146 54.20 -11.10 -3.85
N ASP A 147 54.93 -10.16 -3.25
CA ASP A 147 54.43 -9.37 -2.10
C ASP A 147 53.22 -8.51 -2.48
N LYS A 148 53.25 -7.93 -3.68
CA LYS A 148 52.13 -7.15 -4.22
C LYS A 148 50.89 -8.04 -4.46
N LEU A 149 51.08 -9.23 -5.03
CA LEU A 149 49.99 -10.18 -5.26
C LEU A 149 49.43 -10.72 -3.95
N HIS A 150 50.28 -11.01 -2.96
CA HIS A 150 49.87 -11.43 -1.63
C HIS A 150 49.02 -10.36 -0.94
N SER A 151 49.46 -9.10 -0.97
CA SER A 151 48.72 -7.96 -0.42
C SER A 151 47.35 -7.77 -1.11
N LYS A 152 47.29 -7.87 -2.44
CA LYS A 152 46.03 -7.82 -3.20
C LYS A 152 45.10 -9.00 -2.88
N ASN A 153 45.65 -10.21 -2.78
CA ASN A 153 44.87 -11.41 -2.45
C ASN A 153 44.26 -11.30 -1.05
N HIS A 154 45.02 -10.78 -0.08
CA HIS A 154 44.50 -10.51 1.26
C HIS A 154 43.37 -9.47 1.24
N ALA A 155 43.54 -8.35 0.52
CA ALA A 155 42.51 -7.32 0.39
C ALA A 155 41.22 -7.87 -0.25
N LEU A 156 41.34 -8.64 -1.34
CA LEU A 156 40.20 -9.27 -2.00
C LEU A 156 39.49 -10.27 -1.08
N LYS A 157 40.23 -11.09 -0.32
CA LYS A 157 39.62 -12.00 0.68
C LYS A 157 38.82 -11.26 1.74
N VAL A 158 39.31 -10.12 2.23
CA VAL A 158 38.58 -9.29 3.18
C VAL A 158 37.31 -8.71 2.54
N GLN A 159 37.40 -8.26 1.29
CA GLN A 159 36.24 -7.74 0.57
C GLN A 159 35.18 -8.81 0.32
N VAL A 160 35.58 -10.01 -0.09
CA VAL A 160 34.67 -11.17 -0.25
C VAL A 160 33.94 -11.45 1.06
N ARG A 161 34.65 -11.60 2.17
CA ARG A 161 34.03 -11.83 3.49
C ARG A 161 33.05 -10.73 3.89
N LYS A 162 33.37 -9.48 3.57
CA LYS A 162 32.48 -8.34 3.85
C LYS A 162 31.19 -8.44 3.03
N VAL A 163 31.28 -8.75 1.74
CA VAL A 163 30.11 -8.89 0.86
C VAL A 163 29.28 -10.12 1.27
N GLU A 164 29.92 -11.24 1.59
CA GLU A 164 29.24 -12.44 2.12
C GLU A 164 28.50 -12.13 3.42
N GLN A 165 29.11 -11.40 4.35
CA GLN A 165 28.45 -11.00 5.60
C GLN A 165 27.29 -10.03 5.35
N GLN A 166 27.42 -9.11 4.38
CA GLN A 166 26.32 -8.24 3.97
C GLN A 166 25.18 -9.01 3.33
N LEU A 167 25.48 -10.02 2.51
CA LEU A 167 24.48 -10.89 1.91
C LEU A 167 23.74 -11.66 2.99
N HIS A 168 24.45 -12.28 3.93
CA HIS A 168 23.86 -13.01 5.04
C HIS A 168 22.96 -12.11 5.90
N GLN A 169 23.40 -10.90 6.25
CA GLN A 169 22.56 -9.93 6.97
C GLN A 169 21.30 -9.53 6.19
N LYS A 170 21.37 -9.47 4.85
CA LYS A 170 20.22 -9.16 3.99
C LYS A 170 19.26 -10.34 3.88
N GLU A 171 19.78 -11.56 3.87
CA GLU A 171 19.00 -12.80 3.91
C GLU A 171 18.29 -12.93 5.26
N ASP A 172 18.98 -12.72 6.39
CA ASP A 172 18.38 -12.72 7.73
C ASP A 172 17.31 -11.61 7.86
N MET A 173 17.54 -10.43 7.29
CA MET A 173 16.53 -9.36 7.23
C MET A 173 15.30 -9.77 6.39
N GLY A 174 15.51 -10.63 5.38
CA GLY A 174 14.44 -11.24 4.59
C GLY A 174 13.68 -12.33 5.36
N GLU A 175 14.36 -13.09 6.21
CA GLU A 175 13.73 -14.07 7.12
C GLU A 175 12.94 -13.41 8.26
N VAL A 176 13.36 -12.23 8.73
CA VAL A 176 12.61 -11.46 9.75
C VAL A 176 11.25 -10.96 9.23
N LEU A 177 11.06 -10.88 7.92
CA LEU A 177 9.80 -10.48 7.30
C LEU A 177 9.09 -11.71 6.72
N HIS A 178 8.51 -12.54 7.59
CA HIS A 178 7.78 -13.70 7.15
C HIS A 178 6.44 -13.28 6.50
N VAL A 179 6.01 -14.03 5.48
CA VAL A 179 4.66 -13.91 4.89
C VAL A 179 3.58 -13.98 5.97
N VAL A 180 3.85 -14.75 7.03
CA VAL A 180 3.00 -14.87 8.24
C VAL A 180 2.83 -13.53 8.96
N ASP A 181 3.85 -12.68 9.04
CA ASP A 181 3.75 -11.37 9.70
C ASP A 181 2.87 -10.41 8.89
N PHE A 182 2.94 -10.48 7.56
CA PHE A 182 2.04 -9.72 6.69
C PHE A 182 0.59 -10.17 6.84
N ASP A 183 0.35 -11.47 6.91
CA ASP A 183 -1.00 -12.01 7.10
C ASP A 183 -1.53 -11.70 8.49
N GLN A 184 -0.68 -11.74 9.53
CA GLN A 184 -1.02 -11.27 10.88
C GLN A 184 -1.42 -9.79 10.86
N LEU A 185 -0.64 -8.93 10.20
CA LEU A 185 -0.93 -7.50 10.10
C LEU A 185 -2.23 -7.22 9.33
N LYS A 186 -2.54 -8.01 8.29
CA LYS A 186 -3.84 -7.95 7.60
C LYS A 186 -4.99 -8.35 8.52
N ILE A 187 -4.84 -9.42 9.30
CA ILE A 187 -5.86 -9.89 10.25
C ILE A 187 -6.11 -8.80 11.30
N GLU A 188 -5.05 -8.24 11.88
CA GLU A 188 -5.18 -7.16 12.87
C GLU A 188 -5.87 -5.93 12.29
N ASN A 189 -5.47 -5.50 11.09
CA ASN A 189 -6.10 -4.37 10.43
C ASN A 189 -7.59 -4.62 10.17
N GLN A 190 -7.95 -5.81 9.69
CA GLN A 190 -9.36 -6.18 9.50
C GLN A 190 -10.13 -6.16 10.83
N GLN A 191 -9.55 -6.70 11.90
CA GLN A 191 -10.18 -6.65 13.24
C GLN A 191 -10.36 -5.20 13.75
N TYR A 192 -9.42 -4.31 13.47
CA TYR A 192 -9.56 -2.89 13.82
C TYR A 192 -10.66 -2.21 13.02
N LEU A 193 -10.76 -2.50 11.72
CA LEU A 193 -11.84 -1.98 10.86
C LEU A 193 -13.21 -2.44 11.36
N ASP A 194 -13.37 -3.73 11.63
CA ASP A 194 -14.63 -4.30 12.14
C ASP A 194 -15.03 -3.64 13.49
N ARG A 195 -14.06 -3.43 14.39
CA ARG A 195 -14.30 -2.71 15.65
C ARG A 195 -14.69 -1.25 15.43
N ILE A 196 -14.08 -0.56 14.48
CA ILE A 196 -14.42 0.83 14.13
C ILE A 196 -15.85 0.89 13.60
N GLU A 197 -16.25 -0.04 12.73
CA GLU A 197 -17.61 -0.12 12.21
C GLU A 197 -18.64 -0.41 13.33
N GLU A 198 -18.35 -1.35 14.23
CA GLU A 198 -19.21 -1.63 15.39
C GLU A 198 -19.38 -0.37 16.27
N ARG A 199 -18.29 0.36 16.56
CA ARG A 199 -18.38 1.60 17.34
C ARG A 199 -19.14 2.70 16.61
N ASN A 200 -18.96 2.83 15.30
CA ASN A 200 -19.66 3.83 14.50
C ASN A 200 -21.18 3.55 14.43
N THR A 201 -21.58 2.29 14.28
CA THR A 201 -22.99 1.91 14.28
C THR A 201 -23.64 2.20 15.64
N GLU A 202 -22.96 1.88 16.74
CA GLU A 202 -23.45 2.22 18.09
C GLU A 202 -23.51 3.74 18.33
N LEU A 203 -22.51 4.49 17.87
CA LEU A 203 -22.49 5.95 17.93
C LEU A 203 -23.69 6.55 17.19
N LEU A 204 -23.99 6.06 15.99
CA LEU A 204 -25.14 6.50 15.20
C LEU A 204 -26.47 6.20 15.91
N ARG A 205 -26.59 5.00 16.52
CA ARG A 205 -27.76 4.62 17.31
C ARG A 205 -27.99 5.53 18.51
N LEU A 206 -26.93 5.84 19.25
CA LEU A 206 -26.97 6.75 20.40
C LEU A 206 -27.30 8.18 19.98
N LYS A 207 -26.72 8.66 18.87
CA LYS A 207 -27.03 9.98 18.30
C LYS A 207 -28.49 10.11 17.90
N ALA A 208 -29.06 9.09 17.26
CA ALA A 208 -30.47 9.06 16.89
C ALA A 208 -31.38 9.06 18.14
N THR A 209 -31.06 8.26 19.15
CA THR A 209 -31.81 8.21 20.42
C THR A 209 -31.75 9.55 21.15
N THR A 210 -30.58 10.17 21.22
CA THR A 210 -30.38 11.49 21.84
C THR A 210 -31.16 12.57 21.09
N GLY A 211 -31.13 12.55 19.75
CA GLY A 211 -31.94 13.45 18.93
C GLY A 211 -33.43 13.34 19.20
N LYS A 212 -33.96 12.11 19.29
CA LYS A 212 -35.37 11.87 19.69
C LYS A 212 -35.68 12.39 21.09
N ALA A 213 -34.80 12.16 22.05
CA ALA A 213 -34.99 12.65 23.43
C ALA A 213 -35.03 14.19 23.49
N VAL A 214 -34.15 14.86 22.73
CA VAL A 214 -34.14 16.33 22.63
C VAL A 214 -35.42 16.85 21.98
N GLN A 215 -35.93 16.17 20.93
CA GLN A 215 -37.21 16.51 20.29
C GLN A 215 -38.36 16.45 21.31
N VAL A 216 -38.49 15.32 22.03
CA VAL A 216 -39.52 15.12 23.05
C VAL A 216 -39.41 16.16 24.17
N LEU A 217 -38.18 16.48 24.60
CA LEU A 217 -37.96 17.52 25.61
C LEU A 217 -38.39 18.90 25.11
N ALA A 218 -38.12 19.24 23.85
CA ALA A 218 -38.56 20.49 23.23
C ALA A 218 -40.09 20.59 23.18
N ASP A 219 -40.76 19.50 22.80
CA ASP A 219 -42.22 19.41 22.75
C ASP A 219 -42.84 19.63 24.15
N HIS A 220 -42.29 18.96 25.17
CA HIS A 220 -42.72 19.17 26.56
C HIS A 220 -42.48 20.60 27.05
N LYS A 221 -41.35 21.21 26.68
CA LYS A 221 -41.05 22.60 27.03
C LYS A 221 -42.04 23.57 26.39
N ALA A 222 -42.44 23.35 25.13
CA ALA A 222 -43.44 24.14 24.43
C ALA A 222 -44.85 23.99 25.05
N SER A 223 -45.22 22.75 25.39
CA SER A 223 -46.48 22.45 26.09
C SER A 223 -46.53 23.14 27.46
N LEU A 224 -45.46 23.04 28.24
CA LEU A 224 -45.34 23.71 29.54
C LEU A 224 -45.45 25.24 29.42
N ALA A 225 -44.78 25.84 28.42
CA ALA A 225 -44.87 27.28 28.18
C ALA A 225 -46.32 27.71 27.87
N THR A 226 -47.04 26.91 27.08
CA THR A 226 -48.46 27.16 26.76
C THR A 226 -49.34 27.06 28.01
N LEU A 227 -49.17 26.00 28.82
CA LEU A 227 -49.91 25.83 30.07
C LEU A 227 -49.60 26.94 31.08
N GLN A 228 -48.35 27.39 31.16
CA GLN A 228 -47.97 28.54 31.99
C GLN A 228 -48.64 29.83 31.52
N ALA A 229 -48.75 30.05 30.20
CA ALA A 229 -49.47 31.20 29.65
C ALA A 229 -50.97 31.14 29.98
N GLN A 230 -51.61 29.98 29.80
CA GLN A 230 -53.01 29.76 30.18
C GLN A 230 -53.25 29.97 31.67
N LYS A 231 -52.37 29.43 32.53
CA LYS A 231 -52.42 29.67 33.98
C LYS A 231 -52.40 31.16 34.30
N LYS A 232 -51.51 31.94 33.68
CA LYS A 232 -51.45 33.40 33.89
C LYS A 232 -52.74 34.11 33.49
N VAL A 233 -53.42 33.64 32.43
CA VAL A 233 -54.73 34.19 32.02
C VAL A 233 -55.79 33.85 33.07
N LEU A 234 -55.88 32.58 33.49
CA LEU A 234 -56.83 32.14 34.51
C LEU A 234 -56.60 32.82 35.87
N ASP A 235 -55.34 33.07 36.24
CA ASP A 235 -55.01 33.81 37.46
C ASP A 235 -55.54 35.25 37.41
N LYS A 236 -55.48 35.91 36.24
CA LYS A 236 -56.07 37.24 36.02
C LYS A 236 -57.60 37.20 36.08
N GLU A 237 -58.23 36.27 35.36
CA GLU A 237 -59.69 36.11 35.39
C GLU A 237 -60.19 35.83 36.81
N THR A 238 -59.47 34.99 37.57
CA THR A 238 -59.79 34.70 38.97
C THR A 238 -59.70 35.96 39.83
N ALA A 239 -58.68 36.80 39.63
CA ALA A 239 -58.54 38.08 40.33
C ALA A 239 -59.69 39.03 39.99
N GLU A 240 -60.04 39.17 38.70
CA GLU A 240 -61.15 39.99 38.23
C GLU A 240 -62.50 39.52 38.80
N ARG A 241 -62.77 38.21 38.82
CA ARG A 241 -63.99 37.65 39.42
C ARG A 241 -64.06 37.86 40.93
N LYS A 242 -62.93 37.75 41.64
CA LYS A 242 -62.87 38.08 43.07
C LYS A 242 -63.19 39.56 43.33
N GLU A 243 -62.68 40.47 42.50
CA GLU A 243 -63.01 41.88 42.61
C GLU A 243 -64.50 42.14 42.34
N GLN A 244 -65.07 41.52 41.31
CA GLN A 244 -66.50 41.62 41.01
C GLN A 244 -67.36 41.10 42.16
N LEU A 245 -67.00 39.95 42.75
CA LEU A 245 -67.70 39.40 43.92
C LEU A 245 -67.65 40.36 45.11
N ALA A 246 -66.48 40.94 45.41
CA ALA A 246 -66.34 41.92 46.50
C ALA A 246 -67.21 43.17 46.27
N ARG A 247 -67.34 43.63 45.01
CA ARG A 247 -68.25 44.73 44.64
C ARG A 247 -69.72 44.32 44.85
N PHE A 248 -70.12 43.15 44.38
CA PHE A 248 -71.48 42.63 44.59
C PHE A 248 -71.82 42.43 46.06
N GLU A 249 -70.89 41.94 46.88
CA GLU A 249 -71.09 41.80 48.33
C GLU A 249 -71.29 43.18 48.99
N ASN A 250 -70.52 44.19 48.59
CA ASN A 250 -70.71 45.57 49.05
C ASN A 250 -72.06 46.15 48.62
N ASP A 251 -72.48 45.93 47.38
CA ASP A 251 -73.78 46.42 46.90
C ASP A 251 -74.95 45.66 47.55
N TRP A 252 -74.79 44.35 47.77
CA TRP A 252 -75.77 43.52 48.47
C TRP A 252 -75.92 43.94 49.94
N THR A 253 -74.82 44.21 50.65
CA THR A 253 -74.87 44.70 52.03
C THR A 253 -75.58 46.05 52.10
N LYS A 254 -75.28 47.01 51.20
CA LYS A 254 -76.01 48.29 51.09
C LYS A 254 -77.50 48.11 50.79
N ALA A 255 -77.84 47.30 49.78
CA ALA A 255 -79.23 47.03 49.44
C ALA A 255 -79.99 46.36 50.60
N ASN A 256 -79.31 45.49 51.36
CA ASN A 256 -79.90 44.87 52.54
C ASN A 256 -80.08 45.89 53.69
N THR A 257 -79.12 46.79 53.92
CA THR A 257 -79.29 47.89 54.90
C THR A 257 -80.45 48.79 54.50
N ASP A 258 -80.54 49.19 53.23
CA ASP A 258 -81.62 50.03 52.70
C ASP A 258 -82.98 49.32 52.82
N LYS A 259 -83.04 48.02 52.50
CA LYS A 259 -84.23 47.18 52.70
C LYS A 259 -84.64 47.12 54.18
N THR A 260 -83.70 46.98 55.10
CA THR A 260 -84.03 46.99 56.54
C THR A 260 -84.50 48.36 57.02
N ALA A 261 -83.91 49.46 56.51
CA ALA A 261 -84.34 50.81 56.81
C ALA A 261 -85.75 51.08 56.25
N ALA A 262 -86.01 50.71 55.00
CA ALA A 262 -87.33 50.82 54.36
C ALA A 262 -88.40 49.97 55.06
N LYS A 263 -88.05 48.78 55.56
CA LYS A 263 -88.97 47.98 56.39
C LYS A 263 -89.31 48.68 57.71
N LYS A 264 -88.32 49.28 58.38
CA LYS A 264 -88.55 50.05 59.62
C LYS A 264 -89.44 51.26 59.37
N THR A 265 -89.23 52.00 58.27
CA THR A 265 -90.09 53.13 57.92
C THR A 265 -91.51 52.69 57.55
N LEU A 266 -91.66 51.58 56.82
CA LEU A 266 -92.98 51.00 56.53
C LEU A 266 -93.72 50.60 57.80
N GLN A 267 -93.05 49.94 58.75
CA GLN A 267 -93.63 49.59 60.05
C GLN A 267 -94.07 50.82 60.84
N ARG A 268 -93.27 51.90 60.82
CA ARG A 268 -93.63 53.17 61.45
C ARG A 268 -94.87 53.81 60.80
N LEU A 269 -94.92 53.88 59.47
CA LEU A 269 -96.06 54.43 58.74
C LEU A 269 -97.34 53.59 58.93
N GLN A 270 -97.21 52.27 59.06
CA GLN A 270 -98.33 51.38 59.38
C GLN A 270 -98.86 51.61 60.80
N ALA A 271 -97.99 51.89 61.78
CA ALA A 271 -98.40 52.30 63.11
C ALA A 271 -99.14 53.66 63.09
N GLU A 272 -98.63 54.63 62.31
CA GLU A 272 -99.27 55.94 62.13
C GLU A 272 -100.64 55.87 61.41
N GLN A 273 -100.89 54.84 60.59
CA GLN A 273 -102.19 54.58 59.94
C GLN A 273 -103.19 53.79 60.79
N GLN A 274 -102.76 53.16 61.89
CA GLN A 274 -103.64 52.45 62.83
C GLN A 274 -104.16 53.37 63.95
N ASP A 275 -103.57 54.55 64.12
CA ASP A 275 -103.95 55.57 65.12
C ASP A 275 -104.90 56.67 64.56
N THR A 276 -105.45 56.49 63.36
CA THR A 276 -106.51 57.32 62.73
C THR A 276 -107.73 56.50 62.39
#